data_AF-U2S3Y9-F1
#
_entry.id   AF-U2S3Y9-F1
#
_cell.length_a   1.000
_cell.length_b   1.000
_cell.length_c   1.000
_cell.angle_alpha   90.00
_cell.angle_beta   90.00
_cell.angle_gamma   90.00
#
_symmetry.space_group_name_H-M   'P 1'
#
loop_
_entity.id
_entity.type
_entity.pdbx_description
1 polymer ?
#
loop_
_entity_poly.entity_id
_entity_poly.type
_entity_poly.pdbx_seq_one_letter_code
_entity_poly.pdbx_strand_id
1 'polypeptide(L)'
;MKEFIKKIENLYTAKGATEEQIIAAEKDLNLTFPVEYREYLKEFGAISFYGTELTGLNVDSYINVVDATNSEKKLNKKFPNDYFVLENFGIDGELVLMNTKGKVFLFKNGEMKELCENFREYIKLCLERKK
;
A
#
# COMPACT_ATOMS: atom_id res chain seq x y z
N MET A 1 -4.11 11.65 9.11
CA MET A 1 -4.39 11.00 7.81
C MET A 1 -5.89 10.82 7.52
N LYS A 2 -6.64 10.23 8.45
CA LYS A 2 -8.09 9.93 8.39
C LYS A 2 -9.00 11.00 7.74
N GLU A 3 -9.03 12.21 8.28
CA GLU A 3 -9.93 13.29 7.79
C GLU A 3 -9.63 13.73 6.35
N PHE A 4 -8.41 13.49 5.87
CA PHE A 4 -8.06 13.75 4.47
C PHE A 4 -8.64 12.68 3.55
N ILE A 5 -8.49 11.40 3.92
CA ILE A 5 -9.02 10.26 3.13
C ILE A 5 -10.55 10.30 3.09
N LYS A 6 -11.23 10.60 4.21
CA LYS A 6 -12.70 10.66 4.26
C LYS A 6 -13.36 11.70 3.34
N LYS A 7 -12.58 12.66 2.82
CA LYS A 7 -13.08 13.69 1.89
C LYS A 7 -12.98 13.27 0.42
N ILE A 8 -12.42 12.10 0.13
CA ILE A 8 -12.32 11.58 -1.23
C ILE A 8 -13.72 11.14 -1.67
N GLU A 9 -14.22 11.69 -2.78
CA GLU A 9 -15.50 11.25 -3.36
C GLU A 9 -15.36 9.86 -3.99
N ASN A 10 -16.45 9.08 -4.01
CA ASN A 10 -16.47 7.69 -4.49
C ASN A 10 -15.42 6.78 -3.81
N LEU A 11 -15.14 7.05 -2.53
CA LEU A 11 -14.25 6.25 -1.71
C LEU A 11 -14.96 4.96 -1.25
N TYR A 12 -14.37 3.82 -1.58
CA TYR A 12 -14.69 2.53 -0.99
C TYR A 12 -13.63 2.16 0.04
N THR A 13 -14.07 1.60 1.17
CA THR A 13 -13.17 1.19 2.26
C THR A 13 -13.49 -0.23 2.68
N ALA A 14 -12.48 -0.96 3.12
CA ALA A 14 -12.67 -2.22 3.82
C ALA A 14 -13.03 -1.99 5.29
N LYS A 15 -13.01 -3.07 6.08
CA LYS A 15 -13.10 -2.98 7.53
C LYS A 15 -11.74 -2.61 8.12
N GLY A 16 -11.69 -1.58 8.94
CA GLY A 16 -10.49 -1.20 9.71
C GLY A 16 -9.85 -2.38 10.45
N ALA A 17 -8.51 -2.44 10.44
CA ALA A 17 -7.73 -3.50 11.07
C ALA A 17 -7.49 -3.25 12.56
N THR A 18 -7.52 -4.32 13.36
CA THR A 18 -7.14 -4.22 14.78
C THR A 18 -5.62 -4.13 14.93
N GLU A 19 -5.17 -3.70 16.11
CA GLU A 19 -3.74 -3.64 16.42
C GLU A 19 -3.07 -5.02 16.28
N GLU A 20 -3.74 -6.08 16.70
CA GLU A 20 -3.26 -7.46 16.61
C GLU A 20 -3.10 -7.91 15.16
N GLN A 21 -4.03 -7.53 14.27
CA GLN A 21 -3.95 -7.85 12.85
C GLN A 21 -2.77 -7.14 12.19
N ILE A 22 -2.52 -5.87 12.55
CA ILE A 22 -1.39 -5.11 12.03
C ILE A 22 -0.06 -5.70 12.52
N ILE A 23 0.05 -6.04 13.81
CA ILE A 23 1.24 -6.70 14.36
C ILE A 23 1.49 -8.05 13.68
N ALA A 24 0.44 -8.83 13.41
CA ALA A 24 0.57 -10.10 12.70
C ALA A 24 1.09 -9.90 11.26
N ALA A 25 0.58 -8.89 10.55
CA ALA A 25 1.04 -8.55 9.20
C ALA A 25 2.51 -8.07 9.18
N GLU A 26 2.91 -7.21 10.11
CA GLU A 26 4.30 -6.78 10.28
C GLU A 26 5.25 -7.95 10.56
N LYS A 27 4.82 -8.87 11.42
CA LYS A 27 5.58 -10.09 11.73
C LYS A 27 5.74 -10.98 10.50
N ASP A 28 4.67 -11.17 9.72
CA ASP A 28 4.72 -12.02 8.51
C ASP A 28 5.63 -11.43 7.43
N LEU A 29 5.58 -10.10 7.25
CA LEU A 29 6.43 -9.41 6.29
C LEU A 29 7.85 -9.14 6.80
N ASN A 30 8.11 -9.39 8.08
CA ASN A 30 9.34 -9.09 8.80
C ASN A 30 9.77 -7.61 8.65
N LEU A 31 8.81 -6.70 8.84
CA LEU A 31 9.03 -5.25 8.77
C LEU A 31 8.06 -4.50 9.69
N THR A 32 8.32 -3.21 9.92
CA THR A 32 7.42 -2.33 10.67
C THR A 32 6.81 -1.31 9.72
N PHE A 33 5.48 -1.19 9.74
CA PHE A 33 4.77 -0.24 8.90
C PHE A 33 4.97 1.19 9.42
N PRO A 34 5.10 2.19 8.53
CA PRO A 34 5.11 3.59 8.90
C PRO A 34 3.85 3.97 9.68
N VAL A 35 3.98 4.91 10.62
CA VAL A 35 2.86 5.36 11.48
C VAL A 35 1.64 5.78 10.65
N GLU A 36 1.83 6.54 9.57
CA GLU A 36 0.72 6.96 8.70
C GLU A 36 0.00 5.78 8.02
N TYR A 37 0.74 4.75 7.63
CA TYR A 37 0.17 3.55 7.03
C TYR A 37 -0.58 2.72 8.08
N ARG A 38 -0.08 2.62 9.31
CA ARG A 38 -0.81 1.99 10.43
C ARG A 38 -2.14 2.69 10.73
N GLU A 39 -2.15 4.02 10.77
CA GLU A 39 -3.41 4.79 10.96
C GLU A 39 -4.42 4.50 9.85
N TYR A 40 -3.93 4.41 8.61
CA TYR A 40 -4.73 4.04 7.45
C TYR A 40 -5.33 2.63 7.58
N LEU A 41 -4.51 1.63 7.92
CA LEU A 41 -4.98 0.25 8.12
C LEU A 41 -6.05 0.19 9.22
N LYS A 42 -5.83 0.87 10.34
CA LYS A 42 -6.77 0.88 11.48
C LYS A 42 -8.13 1.45 11.12
N GLU A 43 -8.16 2.53 10.34
CA GLU A 43 -9.41 3.21 10.04
C GLU A 43 -10.13 2.57 8.84
N PHE A 44 -9.39 2.21 7.79
CA PHE A 44 -9.97 1.88 6.49
C PHE A 44 -9.75 0.43 6.07
N GLY A 45 -8.79 -0.28 6.65
CA GLY A 45 -8.36 -1.60 6.20
C GLY A 45 -7.62 -1.51 4.87
N ALA A 46 -8.35 -1.21 3.80
CA ALA A 46 -7.87 -0.88 2.46
C ALA A 46 -8.81 0.17 1.82
N ILE A 47 -8.37 0.87 0.77
CA ILE A 47 -9.24 1.80 0.04
C ILE A 47 -9.18 1.64 -1.48
N SER A 48 -10.29 1.98 -2.14
CA SER A 48 -10.38 2.08 -3.60
C SER A 48 -11.13 3.34 -4.01
N PHE A 49 -10.62 4.08 -4.99
CA PHE A 49 -11.21 5.31 -5.54
C PHE A 49 -10.54 5.66 -6.89
N TYR A 50 -11.28 6.24 -7.84
CA TYR A 50 -10.73 6.74 -9.13
C TYR A 50 -9.73 5.80 -9.86
N GLY A 51 -9.98 4.49 -9.87
CA GLY A 51 -9.07 3.50 -10.48
C GLY A 51 -7.77 3.26 -9.70
N THR A 52 -7.71 3.70 -8.44
CA THR A 52 -6.66 3.40 -7.48
C THR A 52 -7.14 2.34 -6.52
N GLU A 53 -6.35 1.28 -6.33
CA GLU A 53 -6.57 0.25 -5.32
C GLU A 53 -5.34 0.19 -4.41
N LEU A 54 -5.45 0.78 -3.22
CA LEU A 54 -4.37 0.76 -2.26
C LEU A 54 -4.48 -0.51 -1.42
N THR A 55 -3.37 -1.26 -1.36
CA THR A 55 -3.32 -2.48 -0.58
C THR A 55 -3.56 -2.19 0.91
N GLY A 56 -4.00 -3.22 1.62
CA GLY A 56 -4.32 -3.10 3.03
C GLY A 56 -4.65 -4.42 3.69
N LEU A 57 -5.46 -4.38 4.73
CA LEU A 57 -5.90 -5.56 5.48
C LEU A 57 -7.43 -5.69 5.46
N ASN A 58 -7.92 -6.87 5.89
CA ASN A 58 -9.34 -7.22 5.89
C ASN A 58 -10.00 -7.16 4.50
N VAL A 59 -9.25 -7.56 3.49
CA VAL A 59 -9.66 -7.65 2.07
C VAL A 59 -9.17 -8.97 1.48
N ASP A 60 -9.66 -9.26 0.27
CA ASP A 60 -9.23 -10.41 -0.52
C ASP A 60 -7.75 -10.34 -0.92
N SER A 61 -7.20 -11.49 -1.30
CA SER A 61 -5.76 -11.72 -1.41
C SER A 61 -4.99 -10.73 -2.30
N TYR A 62 -5.56 -10.28 -3.43
CA TYR A 62 -4.83 -9.40 -4.35
C TYR A 62 -4.68 -7.94 -3.84
N ILE A 63 -5.60 -7.46 -3.00
CA ILE A 63 -5.50 -6.14 -2.31
C ILE A 63 -4.90 -6.30 -0.92
N ASN A 64 -4.77 -7.53 -0.40
CA ASN A 64 -4.13 -7.77 0.88
C ASN A 64 -2.63 -7.47 0.80
N VAL A 65 -2.15 -6.52 1.62
CA VAL A 65 -0.75 -6.06 1.60
C VAL A 65 0.23 -7.19 1.88
N VAL A 66 -0.14 -8.15 2.72
CA VAL A 66 0.71 -9.29 3.07
C VAL A 66 0.83 -10.23 1.89
N ASP A 67 -0.30 -10.64 1.33
CA ASP A 67 -0.35 -11.58 0.20
C ASP A 67 0.29 -10.97 -1.04
N ALA A 68 -0.02 -9.71 -1.38
CA ALA A 68 0.58 -9.00 -2.50
C ALA A 68 2.10 -8.90 -2.35
N THR A 69 2.59 -8.52 -1.17
CA THR A 69 4.04 -8.40 -0.92
C THR A 69 4.75 -9.75 -0.96
N ASN A 70 4.17 -10.78 -0.34
CA ASN A 70 4.77 -12.12 -0.33
C ASN A 70 4.75 -12.78 -1.72
N SER A 71 3.72 -12.53 -2.51
CA SER A 71 3.64 -13.00 -3.90
C SER A 71 4.75 -12.38 -4.75
N GLU A 72 4.94 -11.06 -4.63
CA GLU A 72 6.00 -10.35 -5.36
C GLU A 72 7.41 -10.74 -4.89
N LYS A 73 7.62 -10.93 -3.57
CA LYS A 73 8.89 -11.46 -3.03
C LYS A 73 9.23 -12.85 -3.60
N LYS A 74 8.23 -13.69 -3.87
CA LYS A 74 8.42 -15.03 -4.47
C LYS A 74 8.73 -14.96 -5.97
N LEU A 75 8.05 -14.08 -6.69
CA LEU A 75 8.18 -13.94 -8.14
C LEU A 75 9.43 -13.15 -8.55
N ASN A 76 9.80 -12.15 -7.77
CA ASN A 76 10.87 -11.22 -8.10
C ASN A 76 12.03 -11.28 -7.10
N LYS A 77 13.12 -11.93 -7.51
CA LYS A 77 14.36 -12.04 -6.71
C LYS A 77 15.03 -10.69 -6.38
N LYS A 78 14.66 -9.61 -7.07
CA LYS A 78 15.16 -8.24 -6.82
C LYS A 78 14.24 -7.42 -5.91
N PHE A 79 13.15 -8.00 -5.42
CA PHE A 79 12.25 -7.29 -4.52
C PHE A 79 12.99 -6.88 -3.23
N PRO A 80 12.96 -5.60 -2.83
CA PRO A 80 13.74 -5.13 -1.69
C PRO A 80 13.08 -5.48 -0.35
N ASN A 81 13.88 -5.83 0.66
CA ASN A 81 13.39 -6.40 1.93
C ASN A 81 12.63 -5.42 2.82
N ASP A 82 12.99 -4.14 2.78
CA ASP A 82 12.47 -3.05 3.60
C ASP A 82 11.25 -2.34 2.97
N TYR A 83 10.61 -2.99 2.01
CA TYR A 83 9.47 -2.49 1.25
C TYR A 83 8.30 -3.47 1.28
N PHE A 84 7.11 -2.91 1.04
CA PHE A 84 5.88 -3.65 0.82
C PHE A 84 5.10 -3.05 -0.34
N VAL A 85 4.25 -3.85 -0.96
CA VAL A 85 3.43 -3.43 -2.10
C VAL A 85 2.33 -2.51 -1.60
N LEU A 86 2.30 -1.27 -2.08
CA LEU A 86 1.28 -0.26 -1.78
C LEU A 86 0.14 -0.28 -2.81
N GLU A 87 0.46 -0.50 -4.08
CA GLU A 87 -0.49 -0.63 -5.17
C GLU A 87 0.12 -1.55 -6.24
N ASN A 88 -0.68 -2.46 -6.77
CA ASN A 88 -0.31 -3.32 -7.89
C ASN A 88 -1.22 -2.98 -9.07
N PHE A 89 -0.65 -2.50 -10.17
CA PHE A 89 -1.43 -2.10 -11.35
C PHE A 89 -1.93 -3.28 -12.19
N GLY A 90 -1.53 -4.52 -11.87
CA GLY A 90 -1.81 -5.69 -12.70
C GLY A 90 -1.07 -5.67 -14.05
N ILE A 91 -0.07 -4.80 -14.17
CA ILE A 91 0.81 -4.68 -15.34
C ILE A 91 2.13 -5.35 -14.99
N ASP A 92 2.54 -6.33 -15.81
CA ASP A 92 3.72 -7.14 -15.56
C ASP A 92 4.94 -6.29 -15.22
N GLY A 93 5.43 -6.49 -14.00
CA GLY A 93 6.66 -5.89 -13.50
C GLY A 93 6.55 -4.43 -13.08
N GLU A 94 5.35 -3.84 -12.94
CA GLU A 94 5.14 -2.47 -12.46
C GLU A 94 4.31 -2.41 -11.16
N LEU A 95 4.97 -2.04 -10.07
CA LEU A 95 4.38 -1.95 -8.72
C LEU A 95 4.67 -0.59 -8.12
N VAL A 96 3.79 -0.13 -7.24
CA VAL A 96 4.15 0.92 -6.28
C VAL A 96 4.47 0.29 -4.94
N LEU A 97 5.66 0.60 -4.43
CA LEU A 97 6.16 0.12 -3.17
C LEU A 97 6.25 1.26 -2.16
N MET A 98 6.01 0.97 -0.89
CA MET A 98 6.33 1.86 0.22
C MET A 98 7.38 1.21 1.10
N ASN A 99 8.35 1.98 1.57
CA ASN A 99 9.32 1.48 2.55
C ASN A 99 8.89 1.73 3.99
N THR A 100 9.62 1.15 4.93
CA THR A 100 9.40 1.33 6.39
C THR A 100 9.56 2.78 6.88
N LYS A 101 10.09 3.69 6.06
CA LYS A 101 10.19 5.13 6.34
C LYS A 101 9.01 5.94 5.79
N GLY A 102 8.11 5.31 5.04
CA GLY A 102 6.93 5.95 4.45
C GLY A 102 7.14 6.56 3.06
N LYS A 103 8.36 6.50 2.52
CA LYS A 103 8.65 6.94 1.14
C LYS A 103 8.06 5.97 0.14
N VAL A 104 7.59 6.50 -1.00
CA VAL A 104 6.87 5.74 -2.02
C VAL A 104 7.63 5.74 -3.33
N PHE A 105 7.70 4.58 -3.97
CA PHE A 105 8.54 4.31 -5.13
C PHE A 105 7.77 3.54 -6.19
N LEU A 106 8.07 3.83 -7.45
CA LEU A 106 7.76 2.96 -8.57
C LEU A 106 8.85 1.91 -8.68
N PHE A 107 8.46 0.64 -8.62
CA PHE A 107 9.32 -0.49 -8.90
C PHE A 107 8.97 -1.04 -10.28
N LYS A 108 9.91 -0.97 -11.21
CA LYS A 108 9.73 -1.45 -12.58
C LYS A 108 10.89 -2.32 -13.02
N ASN A 109 10.64 -3.59 -13.33
CA ASN A 109 11.65 -4.53 -13.84
C ASN A 109 12.94 -4.64 -12.99
N GLY A 110 12.83 -4.45 -11.67
CA GLY A 110 13.97 -4.48 -10.75
C GLY A 110 14.64 -3.12 -10.52
N GLU A 111 14.16 -2.06 -11.15
CA GLU A 111 14.61 -0.69 -10.93
C GLU A 111 13.63 0.07 -10.01
N MET A 112 14.17 0.93 -9.16
CA MET A 112 13.41 1.74 -8.22
C MET A 112 13.52 3.21 -8.57
N LYS A 113 12.38 3.90 -8.67
CA LYS A 113 12.29 5.36 -8.82
C LYS A 113 11.41 5.94 -7.73
N GLU A 114 11.94 6.87 -6.94
CA GLU A 114 11.14 7.57 -5.93
C GLU A 114 10.02 8.39 -6.60
N LEU A 115 8.80 8.28 -6.06
CA LEU A 115 7.62 9.01 -6.50
C LEU A 115 7.31 10.19 -5.57
N CYS A 116 7.36 9.96 -4.26
CA CYS A 116 7.10 11.00 -3.25
C CYS A 116 7.62 10.59 -1.87
N GLU A 117 7.70 11.58 -0.98
CA GLU A 117 8.37 11.45 0.31
C GLU A 117 7.53 10.74 1.37
N ASN A 118 6.21 10.69 1.19
CA ASN A 118 5.27 10.15 2.19
C ASN A 118 3.98 9.59 1.55
N PHE A 119 3.22 8.86 2.37
CA PHE A 119 1.98 8.23 1.94
C PHE A 119 0.91 9.25 1.52
N ARG A 120 0.82 10.37 2.25
CA ARG A 120 -0.16 11.42 1.94
C ARG A 120 0.02 12.00 0.54
N GLU A 121 1.25 12.27 0.16
CA GLU A 121 1.60 12.76 -1.17
C GLU A 121 1.23 11.74 -2.24
N TYR A 122 1.44 10.45 -1.98
CA TYR A 122 1.02 9.41 -2.93
C TYR A 122 -0.49 9.40 -3.15
N ILE A 123 -1.29 9.53 -2.09
CA ILE A 123 -2.75 9.64 -2.21
C ILE A 123 -3.12 10.88 -3.04
N LYS A 124 -2.43 12.02 -2.86
CA LYS A 124 -2.66 13.21 -3.72
C LYS A 124 -2.36 12.93 -5.19
N LEU A 125 -1.28 12.21 -5.50
CA LEU A 125 -0.99 11.78 -6.87
C LEU A 125 -2.10 10.88 -7.44
N CYS A 126 -2.67 10.01 -6.61
CA CYS A 126 -3.80 9.17 -7.00
C CYS A 126 -5.07 9.97 -7.30
N LEU A 127 -5.33 11.07 -6.56
CA LEU A 127 -6.49 11.94 -6.80
C LEU A 127 -6.47 12.61 -8.19
N GLU A 128 -5.29 12.82 -8.78
CA GLU A 128 -5.16 13.36 -10.13
C GLU A 128 -5.63 12.39 -11.23
N ARG A 129 -5.89 11.11 -10.89
CA ARG A 129 -6.44 10.08 -11.80
C ARG A 129 -7.94 10.20 -12.04
N LYS A 130 -8.63 11.11 -11.33
CA LYS A 130 -10.07 11.41 -11.53
C LYS A 130 -10.43 11.84 -12.98
N LYS A 131 -9.44 12.17 -13.81
CA LYS A 131 -9.60 12.72 -15.15
C LYS A 131 -10.31 11.79 -16.12
#